data_AF-A0A7W8JQI6-F1
#
_entry.id   AF-A0A7W8JQI6-F1
#
_cell.length_a   1.000
_cell.length_b   1.000
_cell.length_c   1.000
_cell.angle_alpha   90.00
_cell.angle_beta   90.00
_cell.angle_gamma   90.00
#
_symmetry.space_group_name_H-M   'P 1'
#
loop_
_entity.id
_entity.type
_entity.pdbx_description
1 polymer ?
#
loop_
_entity_poly.entity_id
_entity_poly.type
_entity_poly.pdbx_seq_one_letter_code
_entity_poly.pdbx_strand_id
1 'polypeptide(L)'
;MSRFKFHPLLIVMTLTLAACGPSGITPPDDTTAAFFKAQPEFGGTAPVGAETVTPAQFMEAVKNGGTVITAQDLANEKAAQERQDAQDDADARSYINLYPDFRAILEPPAADAINADGDRLVSVPTAGGPKTVTLMGGAFGKAVLATHTRTFPSQFNQYSLYRTLYTDLDITLKKLNNTVQQFGLPDPDEVKNYSAERLFVLNKRASDVVREYGAEILNLTYLLDPANLETGSKDQLDRTQKGVCKAPAAVGLYQNFTWPLKDLTTTVKDQGQRGTCWAFATVAALEAEIARRDRTLVNLSEQDYIGHRFTQWAPRAFGEGGDPIFIAQKASAAGYEFAYERGWQYNKSLSRMVPKNTQTYTNSCDGYRDSSVNYGACSNTNDQGEWFVVTVGGKLYLMRRLPNTGVGSGYRMQSPTDFWDQSDLDRSMVILLLRSVLGHATTLTIDMRYVAPDANGYAPIRSMGKLPNGLPDFQLTHVMTVTGFISSQNLRARVPGAPIADDFGYFIVKNSWGDCWGDQGYVYLPWTWVKTFTGQASTGLLPQ
;
A
#
# COMPACT_ATOMS: atom_id res chain seq x y z
N MET A 1 -54.21 0.47 50.92
CA MET A 1 -53.62 0.07 52.22
C MET A 1 -53.21 -1.39 52.16
N SER A 2 -51.91 -1.66 51.97
CA SER A 2 -51.23 -2.91 52.33
C SER A 2 -49.74 -2.68 52.09
N ARG A 3 -48.92 -3.01 53.09
CA ARG A 3 -47.49 -2.74 53.23
C ARG A 3 -46.68 -3.82 52.50
N PHE A 4 -45.53 -3.50 51.92
CA PHE A 4 -44.32 -4.34 52.04
C PHE A 4 -43.02 -3.54 51.88
N LYS A 5 -42.25 -3.64 52.97
CA LYS A 5 -40.85 -3.30 53.29
C LYS A 5 -39.82 -3.30 52.15
N PHE A 6 -39.02 -2.23 52.06
CA PHE A 6 -37.69 -2.21 51.43
C PHE A 6 -36.60 -2.44 52.50
N HIS A 7 -35.59 -3.26 52.20
CA HIS A 7 -34.32 -3.35 52.94
C HIS A 7 -33.23 -2.59 52.17
N PRO A 8 -32.38 -1.77 52.82
CA PRO A 8 -31.21 -1.22 52.17
C PRO A 8 -30.04 -2.22 52.28
N LEU A 9 -29.44 -2.58 51.14
CA LEU A 9 -28.21 -3.36 51.13
C LEU A 9 -27.03 -2.42 51.43
N LEU A 10 -26.39 -2.62 52.57
CA LEU A 10 -25.14 -1.97 52.98
C LEU A 10 -24.00 -2.58 52.14
N ILE A 11 -23.43 -1.84 51.19
CA ILE A 11 -22.17 -2.23 50.54
C ILE A 11 -21.03 -1.68 51.40
N VAL A 12 -20.35 -2.59 52.10
CA VAL A 12 -19.15 -2.29 52.89
C VAL A 12 -17.99 -2.02 51.92
N MET A 13 -17.57 -0.76 51.84
CA MET A 13 -16.32 -0.33 51.22
C MET A 13 -15.17 -0.71 52.15
N THR A 14 -14.42 -1.77 51.84
CA THR A 14 -13.13 -2.03 52.48
C THR A 14 -12.05 -1.18 51.80
N LEU A 15 -11.69 -0.06 52.43
CA LEU A 15 -10.42 0.62 52.17
C LEU A 15 -9.26 -0.26 52.66
N THR A 16 -8.45 -0.80 51.76
CA THR A 16 -7.13 -1.32 52.10
C THR A 16 -6.10 -0.20 51.94
N LEU A 17 -5.54 0.26 53.07
CA LEU A 17 -4.37 1.12 53.12
C LEU A 17 -3.19 0.41 52.44
N ALA A 18 -2.59 1.05 51.43
CA ALA A 18 -1.29 0.67 50.91
C ALA A 18 -0.20 1.16 51.89
N ALA A 19 0.39 0.24 52.64
CA ALA A 19 1.61 0.48 53.39
C ALA A 19 2.82 0.35 52.46
N CYS A 20 3.68 1.37 52.42
CA CYS A 20 5.00 1.29 51.80
C CYS A 20 5.86 0.26 52.54
N GLY A 21 6.38 -0.72 51.81
CA GLY A 21 7.38 -1.69 52.24
C GLY A 21 8.30 -2.05 51.05
N PRO A 22 9.57 -2.44 51.30
CA PRO A 22 10.60 -2.44 50.27
C PRO A 22 10.36 -3.52 49.22
N SER A 23 10.60 -3.14 47.97
CA SER A 23 10.75 -3.96 46.75
C SER A 23 11.10 -5.43 46.99
N GLY A 24 10.07 -6.27 47.06
CA GLY A 24 10.16 -7.72 46.98
C GLY A 24 9.62 -8.18 45.63
N ILE A 25 10.52 -8.53 44.71
CA ILE A 25 10.18 -9.21 43.46
C ILE A 25 9.73 -10.62 43.86
N THR A 26 8.43 -10.90 43.81
CA THR A 26 7.92 -12.28 43.88
C THR A 26 8.57 -13.11 42.77
N PRO A 27 9.17 -14.27 43.07
CA PRO A 27 9.72 -15.15 42.04
C PRO A 27 8.65 -15.49 41.01
N PRO A 28 9.02 -15.63 39.72
CA PRO A 28 8.09 -16.14 38.72
C PRO A 28 7.54 -17.49 39.18
N ASP A 29 6.25 -17.75 38.93
CA ASP A 29 5.69 -19.08 39.14
C ASP A 29 6.51 -20.14 38.38
N ASP A 30 6.46 -21.41 38.80
CA ASP A 30 7.31 -22.48 38.24
C ASP A 30 7.20 -22.58 36.70
N THR A 31 6.05 -22.21 36.14
CA THR A 31 5.81 -22.19 34.69
C THR A 31 6.55 -21.07 33.98
N THR A 32 6.56 -19.88 34.55
CA THR A 32 7.29 -18.71 34.04
C THR A 32 8.79 -18.92 34.16
N ALA A 33 9.26 -19.49 35.28
CA ALA A 33 10.68 -19.83 35.45
C ALA A 33 11.14 -20.90 34.42
N ALA A 34 10.32 -21.91 34.16
CA ALA A 34 10.59 -22.93 33.14
C ALA A 34 10.64 -22.33 31.72
N PHE A 35 9.73 -21.40 31.40
CA PHE A 35 9.73 -20.71 30.11
C PHE A 35 11.05 -19.97 29.87
N PHE A 36 11.46 -19.06 30.79
CA PHE A 36 12.70 -18.29 30.61
C PHE A 36 13.96 -19.17 30.60
N LYS A 37 13.93 -20.31 31.30
CA LYS A 37 15.02 -21.30 31.23
C LYS A 37 15.13 -21.97 29.86
N ALA A 38 14.02 -22.13 29.15
CA ALA A 38 13.98 -22.71 27.81
C ALA A 38 14.26 -21.69 26.69
N GLN A 39 14.01 -20.40 26.93
CA GLN A 39 14.27 -19.35 25.95
C GLN A 39 15.76 -18.99 25.86
N PRO A 40 16.28 -18.71 24.65
CA PRO A 40 17.59 -18.12 24.52
C PRO A 40 17.58 -16.70 25.10
N GLU A 41 18.68 -16.30 25.73
CA GLU A 41 18.88 -14.89 26.08
C GLU A 41 19.08 -14.07 24.80
N PHE A 42 18.75 -12.79 24.85
CA PHE A 42 18.89 -11.90 23.70
C PHE A 42 20.34 -11.78 23.24
N GLY A 43 21.31 -11.75 24.15
CA GLY A 43 22.74 -11.73 23.81
C GLY A 43 23.26 -10.39 23.26
N GLY A 44 22.58 -9.28 23.56
CA GLY A 44 22.97 -7.93 23.12
C GLY A 44 22.38 -6.82 24.00
N THR A 45 22.55 -5.57 23.60
CA THR A 45 21.94 -4.40 24.27
C THR A 45 20.50 -4.23 23.83
N ALA A 46 19.61 -3.94 24.79
CA ALA A 46 18.20 -3.64 24.49
C ALA A 46 18.08 -2.61 23.35
N PRO A 47 17.27 -2.89 22.31
CA PRO A 47 17.02 -1.94 21.23
C PRO A 47 16.45 -0.62 21.77
N VAL A 48 16.85 0.50 21.15
CA VAL A 48 16.32 1.81 21.50
C VAL A 48 14.80 1.83 21.30
N GLY A 49 14.07 2.25 22.33
CA GLY A 49 12.60 2.32 22.30
C GLY A 49 11.89 1.02 22.66
N ALA A 50 12.60 -0.07 22.98
CA ALA A 50 11.97 -1.25 23.56
C ALA A 50 11.46 -0.96 24.98
N GLU A 51 10.22 -1.35 25.26
CA GLU A 51 9.58 -1.16 26.56
C GLU A 51 10.07 -2.21 27.55
N THR A 52 10.50 -1.76 28.74
CA THR A 52 10.85 -2.67 29.83
C THR A 52 9.59 -3.14 30.55
N VAL A 53 9.36 -4.45 30.58
CA VAL A 53 8.16 -5.06 31.16
C VAL A 53 8.50 -6.04 32.29
N THR A 54 7.50 -6.34 33.12
CA THR A 54 7.60 -7.42 34.12
C THR A 54 7.57 -8.79 33.45
N PRO A 55 8.08 -9.86 34.10
CA PRO A 55 7.96 -11.23 33.60
C PRO A 55 6.51 -11.64 33.30
N ALA A 56 5.55 -11.21 34.13
CA ALA A 56 4.13 -11.50 33.90
C ALA A 56 3.59 -10.83 32.62
N GLN A 57 3.92 -9.55 32.40
CA GLN A 57 3.56 -8.84 31.17
C GLN A 57 4.22 -9.45 29.94
N PHE A 58 5.47 -9.89 30.04
CA PHE A 58 6.17 -10.59 28.96
C PHE A 58 5.45 -11.90 28.62
N MET A 59 5.12 -12.73 29.62
CA MET A 59 4.37 -13.96 29.41
C MET A 59 2.99 -13.72 28.81
N GLU A 60 2.31 -12.65 29.21
CA GLU A 60 1.03 -12.27 28.62
C GLU A 60 1.18 -11.87 27.15
N ALA A 61 2.23 -11.13 26.81
CA ALA A 61 2.50 -10.77 25.43
C ALA A 61 2.88 -12.00 24.56
N VAL A 62 3.58 -13.00 25.10
CA VAL A 62 3.82 -14.29 24.44
C VAL A 62 2.50 -15.03 24.15
N LYS A 63 1.59 -15.10 25.13
CA LYS A 63 0.25 -15.72 24.93
C LYS A 63 -0.54 -15.03 23.82
N ASN A 64 -0.32 -13.74 23.64
CA ASN A 64 -0.95 -12.91 22.62
C ASN A 64 -0.13 -12.83 21.31
N GLY A 65 0.70 -13.84 21.02
CA GLY A 65 1.41 -13.96 19.73
C GLY A 65 2.78 -13.29 19.66
N GLY A 66 3.33 -12.84 20.79
CA GLY A 66 4.69 -12.30 20.84
C GLY A 66 5.75 -13.36 20.57
N THR A 67 6.76 -12.98 19.78
CA THR A 67 7.89 -13.86 19.41
C THR A 67 9.15 -13.41 20.13
N VAL A 68 9.74 -14.30 20.92
CA VAL A 68 11.06 -14.08 21.54
C VAL A 68 12.13 -14.16 20.45
N ILE A 69 13.01 -13.15 20.42
CA ILE A 69 14.05 -13.02 19.40
C ILE A 69 15.41 -12.81 20.06
N THR A 70 16.46 -13.21 19.35
CA THR A 70 17.86 -13.06 19.77
C THR A 70 18.59 -12.00 18.94
N ALA A 71 19.76 -11.55 19.41
CA ALA A 71 20.64 -10.69 18.64
C ALA A 71 21.13 -11.39 17.36
N GLN A 72 21.23 -12.73 17.37
CA GLN A 72 21.56 -13.50 16.18
C GLN A 72 20.42 -13.48 15.14
N ASP A 73 19.15 -13.52 15.57
CA ASP A 73 18.01 -13.40 14.66
C ASP A 73 18.03 -12.04 13.95
N LEU A 74 18.23 -10.95 14.70
CA LEU A 74 18.36 -9.60 14.14
C LEU A 74 19.57 -9.48 13.19
N ALA A 75 20.70 -10.12 13.52
CA ALA A 75 21.86 -10.15 12.63
C ALA A 75 21.58 -10.95 11.34
N ASN A 76 20.84 -12.05 11.43
CA ASN A 76 20.44 -12.86 10.28
C ASN A 76 19.47 -12.09 9.38
N GLU A 77 18.49 -11.39 9.96
CA GLU A 77 17.55 -10.50 9.24
C GLU A 77 18.33 -9.41 8.49
N LYS A 78 19.27 -8.73 9.16
CA LYS A 78 20.12 -7.70 8.53
C LYS A 78 20.94 -8.29 7.38
N ALA A 79 21.58 -9.44 7.58
CA ALA A 79 22.36 -10.08 6.52
C ALA A 79 21.49 -10.52 5.34
N ALA A 80 20.24 -10.95 5.58
CA ALA A 80 19.28 -11.27 4.54
C ALA A 80 18.85 -10.02 3.76
N GLN A 81 18.62 -8.91 4.46
CA GLN A 81 18.34 -7.61 3.85
C GLN A 81 19.49 -7.17 2.94
N GLU A 82 20.74 -7.21 3.43
CA GLU A 82 21.91 -6.80 2.64
C GLU A 82 22.08 -7.64 1.37
N ARG A 83 21.80 -8.95 1.43
CA ARG A 83 21.80 -9.83 0.25
C ARG A 83 20.68 -9.46 -0.73
N GLN A 84 19.48 -9.17 -0.23
CA GLN A 84 18.36 -8.75 -1.07
C GLN A 84 18.65 -7.41 -1.76
N ASP A 85 19.13 -6.41 -1.02
CA ASP A 85 19.44 -5.08 -1.54
C ASP A 85 20.57 -5.15 -2.60
N ALA A 86 21.56 -6.03 -2.41
CA ALA A 86 22.61 -6.28 -3.39
C ALA A 86 22.07 -6.95 -4.67
N GLN A 87 21.15 -7.91 -4.54
CA GLN A 87 20.50 -8.54 -5.68
C GLN A 87 19.62 -7.54 -6.44
N ASP A 88 18.84 -6.73 -5.73
CA ASP A 88 17.99 -5.71 -6.33
C ASP A 88 18.82 -4.64 -7.05
N ASP A 89 19.98 -4.25 -6.51
CA ASP A 89 20.92 -3.36 -7.21
C ASP A 89 21.46 -3.99 -8.50
N ALA A 90 21.82 -5.27 -8.48
CA ALA A 90 22.32 -5.98 -9.66
C ALA A 90 21.24 -6.13 -10.76
N ASP A 91 20.02 -6.51 -10.38
CA ASP A 91 18.89 -6.65 -11.29
C ASP A 91 18.48 -5.28 -11.87
N ALA A 92 18.39 -4.25 -11.03
CA ALA A 92 18.09 -2.89 -11.47
C ALA A 92 19.14 -2.34 -12.44
N ARG A 93 20.44 -2.58 -12.20
CA ARG A 93 21.50 -2.21 -13.15
C ARG A 93 21.34 -2.91 -14.50
N SER A 94 21.01 -4.20 -14.47
CA SER A 94 20.78 -4.97 -15.69
C SER A 94 19.60 -4.42 -16.50
N TYR A 95 18.51 -4.06 -15.81
CA TYR A 95 17.36 -3.41 -16.43
C TYR A 95 17.70 -2.02 -17.00
N ILE A 96 18.42 -1.19 -16.24
CA ILE A 96 18.80 0.16 -16.65
C ILE A 96 19.76 0.15 -17.84
N ASN A 97 20.56 -0.90 -18.01
CA ASN A 97 21.37 -1.06 -19.22
C ASN A 97 20.51 -1.24 -20.48
N LEU A 98 19.32 -1.86 -20.36
CA LEU A 98 18.36 -1.99 -21.45
C LEU A 98 17.51 -0.73 -21.62
N TYR A 99 17.20 -0.04 -20.51
CA TYR A 99 16.37 1.16 -20.46
C TYR A 99 17.09 2.30 -19.72
N PRO A 100 17.99 3.04 -20.39
CA PRO A 100 18.82 4.07 -19.75
C PRO A 100 18.04 5.24 -19.14
N ASP A 101 16.76 5.41 -19.46
CA ASP A 101 15.90 6.47 -18.91
C ASP A 101 15.78 6.41 -17.38
N PHE A 102 15.98 5.24 -16.79
CA PHE A 102 15.96 5.02 -15.35
C PHE A 102 17.32 5.27 -14.67
N ARG A 103 18.31 5.80 -15.38
CA ARG A 103 19.70 5.96 -14.87
C ARG A 103 19.78 6.77 -13.58
N ALA A 104 18.85 7.70 -13.36
CA ALA A 104 18.77 8.53 -12.16
C ALA A 104 18.58 7.72 -10.87
N ILE A 105 17.94 6.53 -10.93
CA ILE A 105 17.72 5.65 -9.77
C ILE A 105 19.04 5.17 -9.15
N LEU A 106 20.11 5.08 -9.95
CA LEU A 106 21.44 4.64 -9.50
C LEU A 106 22.33 5.79 -9.02
N GLU A 107 21.88 7.04 -9.14
CA GLU A 107 22.62 8.18 -8.62
C GLU A 107 22.61 8.18 -7.09
N PRO A 108 23.65 8.75 -6.45
CA PRO A 108 23.63 8.91 -5.01
C PRO A 108 22.39 9.70 -4.57
N PRO A 109 21.88 9.46 -3.35
CA PRO A 109 20.79 10.24 -2.80
C PRO A 109 21.03 11.75 -2.93
N ALA A 110 19.99 12.47 -3.33
CA ALA A 110 20.03 13.92 -3.43
C ALA A 110 20.37 14.57 -2.07
N ALA A 111 20.87 15.80 -2.09
CA ALA A 111 21.32 16.49 -0.88
C ALA A 111 20.20 16.64 0.17
N ASP A 112 18.97 16.81 -0.30
CA ASP A 112 17.72 16.93 0.47
C ASP A 112 17.12 15.58 0.90
N ALA A 113 17.74 14.46 0.54
CA ALA A 113 17.30 13.15 1.02
C ALA A 113 17.41 13.07 2.56
N ILE A 114 16.35 12.57 3.18
CA ILE A 114 16.24 12.44 4.65
C ILE A 114 16.93 11.19 5.19
N ASN A 115 17.27 10.23 4.31
CA ASN A 115 17.90 8.98 4.69
C ASN A 115 18.74 8.36 3.55
N ALA A 116 19.36 7.21 3.83
CA ALA A 116 20.20 6.47 2.88
C ALA A 116 19.42 5.79 1.76
N ASP A 117 18.11 5.54 1.95
CA ASP A 117 17.24 4.99 0.92
C ASP A 117 16.93 6.01 -0.19
N GLY A 118 17.21 7.29 0.06
CA GLY A 118 17.01 8.41 -0.85
C GLY A 118 15.61 9.04 -0.74
N ASP A 119 14.87 8.70 0.32
CA ASP A 119 13.54 9.27 0.54
C ASP A 119 13.62 10.77 0.76
N ARG A 120 12.56 11.50 0.40
CA ARG A 120 12.49 12.96 0.54
C ARG A 120 11.15 13.41 1.06
N LEU A 121 11.16 14.49 1.84
CA LEU A 121 9.96 15.20 2.23
C LEU A 121 9.63 16.26 1.18
N VAL A 122 8.41 16.23 0.68
CA VAL A 122 7.89 17.24 -0.26
C VAL A 122 6.64 17.90 0.29
N SER A 123 6.55 19.21 0.09
CA SER A 123 5.37 19.99 0.43
C SER A 123 4.41 20.01 -0.75
N VAL A 124 3.19 19.53 -0.54
CA VAL A 124 2.13 19.50 -1.54
C VAL A 124 1.02 20.49 -1.16
N PRO A 125 0.49 21.27 -2.12
CA PRO A 125 -0.60 22.20 -1.84
C PRO A 125 -1.90 21.42 -1.60
N THR A 126 -2.65 21.79 -0.56
CA THR A 126 -3.98 21.22 -0.29
C THR A 126 -4.97 22.33 0.06
N ALA A 127 -6.27 22.05 -0.04
CA ALA A 127 -7.32 23.00 0.33
C ALA A 127 -7.26 23.42 1.81
N GLY A 128 -6.69 22.58 2.68
CA GLY A 128 -6.47 22.85 4.10
C GLY A 128 -5.12 23.50 4.42
N GLY A 129 -4.34 23.90 3.41
CA GLY A 129 -2.97 24.40 3.55
C GLY A 129 -1.91 23.40 3.07
N PRO A 130 -0.64 23.80 2.91
CA PRO A 130 0.42 22.90 2.48
C PRO A 130 0.60 21.74 3.44
N LYS A 131 0.86 20.55 2.89
CA LYS A 131 1.07 19.33 3.64
C LYS A 131 2.38 18.68 3.22
N THR A 132 3.11 18.14 4.19
CA THR A 132 4.32 17.37 3.91
C THR A 132 3.99 15.89 3.72
N VAL A 133 4.50 15.31 2.64
CA VAL A 133 4.42 13.87 2.34
C VAL A 133 5.81 13.33 1.98
N THR A 134 5.98 12.02 2.10
CA THR A 134 7.24 11.35 1.77
C THR A 134 7.16 10.72 0.39
N LEU A 135 8.10 11.10 -0.48
CA LEU A 135 8.38 10.41 -1.74
C LEU A 135 9.56 9.46 -1.53
N MET A 136 9.43 8.24 -2.03
CA MET A 136 10.45 7.21 -1.87
C MET A 136 11.65 7.47 -2.78
N GLY A 137 12.82 6.98 -2.35
CA GLY A 137 14.09 7.17 -3.03
C GLY A 137 14.56 6.05 -3.96
N GLY A 138 15.84 6.14 -4.34
CA GLY A 138 16.49 5.18 -5.23
C GLY A 138 16.47 3.74 -4.72
N ALA A 139 16.48 3.49 -3.41
CA ALA A 139 16.36 2.13 -2.88
C ALA A 139 15.02 1.48 -3.27
N PHE A 140 13.92 2.23 -3.17
CA PHE A 140 12.60 1.79 -3.64
C PHE A 140 12.58 1.63 -5.17
N GLY A 141 13.08 2.61 -5.92
CA GLY A 141 13.16 2.51 -7.39
C GLY A 141 13.92 1.28 -7.88
N LYS A 142 15.04 0.92 -7.22
CA LYS A 142 15.79 -0.31 -7.54
C LYS A 142 14.98 -1.57 -7.25
N ALA A 143 14.32 -1.65 -6.09
CA ALA A 143 13.47 -2.80 -5.74
C ALA A 143 12.31 -2.98 -6.74
N VAL A 144 11.76 -1.87 -7.26
CA VAL A 144 10.71 -1.89 -8.29
C VAL A 144 11.21 -2.48 -9.59
N LEU A 145 12.33 -1.96 -10.11
CA LEU A 145 12.92 -2.46 -11.35
C LEU A 145 13.39 -3.92 -11.24
N ALA A 146 13.96 -4.29 -10.09
CA ALA A 146 14.38 -5.66 -9.81
C ALA A 146 13.19 -6.63 -9.77
N THR A 147 12.12 -6.25 -9.07
CA THR A 147 10.90 -7.07 -9.01
C THR A 147 10.26 -7.21 -10.38
N HIS A 148 10.17 -6.13 -11.14
CA HIS A 148 9.68 -6.15 -12.50
C HIS A 148 10.50 -7.11 -13.38
N THR A 149 11.83 -7.01 -13.35
CA THR A 149 12.76 -7.85 -14.12
C THR A 149 12.57 -9.34 -13.84
N ARG A 150 12.28 -9.71 -12.59
CA ARG A 150 12.05 -11.11 -12.18
C ARG A 150 10.62 -11.57 -12.47
N THR A 151 9.64 -10.69 -12.27
CA THR A 151 8.20 -11.06 -12.30
C THR A 151 7.65 -11.03 -13.72
N PHE A 152 7.83 -9.92 -14.43
CA PHE A 152 7.19 -9.69 -15.71
C PHE A 152 7.44 -10.81 -16.72
N PRO A 153 8.69 -11.26 -16.99
CA PRO A 153 8.94 -12.30 -17.98
C PRO A 153 8.61 -13.71 -17.48
N SER A 154 8.21 -13.90 -16.22
CA SER A 154 7.92 -15.23 -15.69
C SER A 154 6.70 -15.86 -16.37
N GLN A 155 6.72 -17.18 -16.53
CA GLN A 155 5.60 -17.93 -17.13
C GLN A 155 4.31 -17.71 -16.33
N PHE A 156 4.40 -17.74 -14.99
CA PHE A 156 3.26 -17.53 -14.10
C PHE A 156 2.62 -16.16 -14.32
N ASN A 157 3.42 -15.10 -14.40
CA ASN A 157 2.92 -13.76 -14.64
C ASN A 157 2.31 -13.62 -16.04
N GLN A 158 2.97 -14.13 -17.08
CA GLN A 158 2.47 -14.08 -18.45
C GLN A 158 1.15 -14.84 -18.61
N TYR A 159 0.99 -15.98 -17.94
CA TYR A 159 -0.26 -16.73 -17.92
C TYR A 159 -1.37 -15.98 -17.19
N SER A 160 -1.06 -15.43 -16.01
CA SER A 160 -2.02 -14.67 -15.20
C SER A 160 -2.52 -13.43 -15.94
N LEU A 161 -1.62 -12.74 -16.64
CA LEU A 161 -1.97 -11.62 -17.52
C LEU A 161 -2.88 -12.08 -18.65
N TYR A 162 -2.54 -13.18 -19.32
CA TYR A 162 -3.33 -13.68 -20.44
C TYR A 162 -4.76 -14.03 -20.03
N ARG A 163 -4.92 -14.76 -18.92
CA ARG A 163 -6.24 -15.13 -18.39
C ARG A 163 -7.08 -13.89 -18.06
N THR A 164 -6.44 -12.87 -17.49
CA THR A 164 -7.09 -11.60 -17.15
C THR A 164 -7.55 -10.88 -18.42
N LEU A 165 -6.63 -10.65 -19.36
CA LEU A 165 -6.93 -9.96 -20.62
C LEU A 165 -7.96 -10.70 -21.47
N TYR A 166 -7.91 -12.03 -21.52
CA TYR A 166 -8.89 -12.85 -22.21
C TYR A 166 -10.31 -12.59 -21.66
N THR A 167 -10.47 -12.65 -20.35
CA THR A 167 -11.76 -12.45 -19.68
C THR A 167 -12.30 -11.04 -19.93
N ASP A 168 -11.44 -10.04 -19.79
CA ASP A 168 -11.79 -8.63 -19.95
C ASP A 168 -12.18 -8.29 -21.39
N LEU A 169 -11.41 -8.82 -22.34
CA LEU A 169 -11.64 -8.64 -23.76
C LEU A 169 -12.92 -9.37 -24.19
N ASP A 170 -13.20 -10.56 -23.67
CA ASP A 170 -14.44 -11.28 -23.96
C ASP A 170 -15.68 -10.50 -23.49
N ILE A 171 -15.67 -9.97 -22.26
CA ILE A 171 -16.73 -9.09 -21.75
C ILE A 171 -16.92 -7.87 -22.65
N THR A 172 -15.81 -7.25 -23.06
CA THR A 172 -15.82 -6.02 -23.85
C THR A 172 -16.31 -6.25 -25.28
N LEU A 173 -15.77 -7.25 -25.96
CA LEU A 173 -16.14 -7.59 -27.33
C LEU A 173 -17.60 -8.03 -27.42
N LYS A 174 -18.13 -8.75 -26.43
CA LYS A 174 -19.57 -9.10 -26.40
C LYS A 174 -20.46 -7.87 -26.43
N LYS A 175 -20.08 -6.78 -25.76
CA LYS A 175 -20.81 -5.49 -25.85
C LYS A 175 -20.71 -4.83 -27.23
N LEU A 176 -19.68 -5.17 -27.98
CA LEU A 176 -19.43 -4.71 -29.34
C LEU A 176 -19.90 -5.73 -30.39
N ASN A 177 -20.79 -6.66 -29.99
CA ASN A 177 -21.33 -7.75 -30.82
C ASN A 177 -20.24 -8.62 -31.46
N ASN A 178 -19.20 -8.94 -30.68
CA ASN A 178 -18.06 -9.68 -31.16
C ASN A 178 -17.49 -10.70 -30.14
N THR A 179 -16.52 -11.52 -30.55
CA THR A 179 -15.98 -12.61 -29.70
C THR A 179 -14.46 -12.70 -29.73
N VAL A 180 -13.83 -13.20 -28.66
CA VAL A 180 -12.37 -13.37 -28.61
C VAL A 180 -11.85 -14.44 -29.57
N GLN A 181 -12.67 -15.46 -29.88
CA GLN A 181 -12.29 -16.60 -30.72
C GLN A 181 -11.94 -16.18 -32.15
N GLN A 182 -12.62 -15.16 -32.71
CA GLN A 182 -12.34 -14.67 -34.06
C GLN A 182 -10.90 -14.14 -34.23
N PHE A 183 -10.26 -13.74 -33.12
CA PHE A 183 -8.92 -13.15 -33.12
C PHE A 183 -7.82 -14.19 -32.94
N GLY A 184 -8.18 -15.48 -32.86
CA GLY A 184 -7.27 -16.59 -32.65
C GLY A 184 -6.72 -16.65 -31.22
N LEU A 185 -7.50 -16.18 -30.24
CA LEU A 185 -7.15 -16.27 -28.83
C LEU A 185 -7.71 -17.61 -28.26
N PRO A 186 -6.85 -18.59 -27.91
CA PRO A 186 -7.27 -19.85 -27.31
C PRO A 186 -7.82 -19.67 -25.90
N ASP A 187 -8.58 -20.65 -25.40
CA ASP A 187 -9.06 -20.61 -24.02
C ASP A 187 -7.88 -20.64 -23.02
N PRO A 188 -7.91 -19.88 -21.90
CA PRO A 188 -6.86 -19.91 -20.90
C PRO A 188 -6.50 -21.31 -20.38
N ASP A 189 -7.44 -22.24 -20.28
CA ASP A 189 -7.16 -23.60 -19.80
C ASP A 189 -6.29 -24.41 -20.77
N GLU A 190 -6.36 -24.11 -22.08
CA GLU A 190 -5.57 -24.76 -23.12
C GLU A 190 -4.10 -24.33 -23.12
N VAL A 191 -3.82 -23.12 -22.62
CA VAL A 191 -2.48 -22.49 -22.70
C VAL A 191 -1.76 -22.40 -21.37
N LYS A 192 -2.34 -22.89 -20.27
CA LYS A 192 -1.76 -22.81 -18.91
C LYS A 192 -0.33 -23.35 -18.78
N ASN A 193 0.04 -24.30 -19.63
CA ASN A 193 1.37 -24.93 -19.65
C ASN A 193 2.28 -24.39 -20.76
N TYR A 194 1.87 -23.36 -21.50
CA TYR A 194 2.73 -22.73 -22.51
C TYR A 194 3.93 -22.04 -21.84
N SER A 195 5.03 -21.92 -22.59
CA SER A 195 6.19 -21.17 -22.15
C SER A 195 5.87 -19.68 -22.01
N ALA A 196 6.69 -18.96 -21.25
CA ALA A 196 6.54 -17.53 -21.05
C ALA A 196 6.53 -16.76 -22.39
N GLU A 197 7.37 -17.15 -23.35
CA GLU A 197 7.49 -16.52 -24.67
C GLU A 197 6.21 -16.71 -25.50
N ARG A 198 5.63 -17.92 -25.48
CA ARG A 198 4.37 -18.18 -26.19
C ARG A 198 3.21 -17.40 -25.56
N LEU A 199 3.16 -17.32 -24.23
CA LEU A 199 2.15 -16.54 -23.51
C LEU A 199 2.33 -15.04 -23.76
N PHE A 200 3.57 -14.54 -23.83
CA PHE A 200 3.85 -13.16 -24.18
C PHE A 200 3.31 -12.78 -25.57
N VAL A 201 3.46 -13.68 -26.56
CA VAL A 201 2.85 -13.49 -27.89
C VAL A 201 1.33 -13.41 -27.82
N LEU A 202 0.69 -14.26 -27.00
CA LEU A 202 -0.76 -14.21 -26.81
C LEU A 202 -1.21 -12.93 -26.09
N ASN A 203 -0.46 -12.47 -25.09
CA ASN A 203 -0.70 -11.20 -24.41
C ASN A 203 -0.60 -10.03 -25.39
N LYS A 204 0.42 -10.03 -26.26
CA LYS A 204 0.55 -9.04 -27.32
C LYS A 204 -0.66 -9.07 -28.26
N ARG A 205 -1.08 -10.27 -28.70
CA ARG A 205 -2.26 -10.42 -29.57
C ARG A 205 -3.52 -9.88 -28.91
N ALA A 206 -3.75 -10.19 -27.63
CA ALA A 206 -4.89 -9.67 -26.88
C ALA A 206 -4.87 -8.14 -26.82
N SER A 207 -3.71 -7.54 -26.50
CA SER A 207 -3.55 -6.08 -26.47
C SER A 207 -3.70 -5.43 -27.84
N ASP A 208 -3.27 -6.08 -28.93
CA ASP A 208 -3.47 -5.57 -30.29
C ASP A 208 -4.97 -5.47 -30.62
N VAL A 209 -5.79 -6.42 -30.15
CA VAL A 209 -7.26 -6.33 -30.28
C VAL A 209 -7.80 -5.14 -29.47
N VAL A 210 -7.32 -4.93 -28.24
CA VAL A 210 -7.74 -3.75 -27.44
C VAL A 210 -7.39 -2.44 -28.18
N ARG A 211 -6.22 -2.40 -28.82
CA ARG A 211 -5.78 -1.25 -29.62
C ARG A 211 -6.68 -1.03 -30.84
N GLU A 212 -7.05 -2.11 -31.55
CA GLU A 212 -7.96 -2.06 -32.70
C GLU A 212 -9.33 -1.48 -32.33
N TYR A 213 -9.88 -1.88 -31.18
CA TYR A 213 -11.18 -1.39 -30.65
C TYR A 213 -11.05 -0.19 -29.71
N GLY A 214 -9.90 0.50 -29.73
CA GLY A 214 -9.59 1.55 -28.76
C GLY A 214 -10.63 2.69 -28.78
N ALA A 215 -11.07 3.12 -29.97
CA ALA A 215 -12.04 4.20 -30.12
C ALA A 215 -13.42 3.86 -29.52
N GLU A 216 -13.85 2.61 -29.67
CA GLU A 216 -15.08 2.06 -29.09
C GLU A 216 -14.94 1.95 -27.58
N ILE A 217 -13.83 1.38 -27.10
CA ILE A 217 -13.55 1.17 -25.67
C ILE A 217 -13.48 2.50 -24.91
N LEU A 218 -12.87 3.53 -25.49
CA LEU A 218 -12.80 4.88 -24.91
C LEU A 218 -14.18 5.49 -24.63
N ASN A 219 -15.22 4.99 -25.30
CA ASN A 219 -16.60 5.46 -25.17
C ASN A 219 -17.50 4.53 -24.36
N LEU A 220 -16.99 3.37 -23.91
CA LEU A 220 -17.73 2.51 -23.00
C LEU A 220 -17.79 3.14 -21.61
N THR A 221 -18.97 3.08 -20.99
CA THR A 221 -19.14 3.35 -19.57
C THR A 221 -19.72 2.09 -18.94
N TYR A 222 -18.96 1.44 -18.06
CA TYR A 222 -19.46 0.35 -17.24
C TYR A 222 -19.97 0.93 -15.94
N LEU A 223 -21.29 1.08 -15.84
CA LEU A 223 -21.91 1.39 -14.55
C LEU A 223 -21.97 0.09 -13.76
N LEU A 224 -21.20 0.06 -12.68
CA LEU A 224 -21.21 -1.03 -11.73
C LEU A 224 -22.26 -0.72 -10.66
N ASP A 225 -22.87 -1.77 -10.16
CA ASP A 225 -23.79 -1.67 -9.03
C ASP A 225 -23.05 -1.10 -7.82
N PRO A 226 -23.58 -0.06 -7.15
CA PRO A 226 -22.92 0.51 -6.00
C PRO A 226 -22.87 -0.49 -4.83
N ALA A 227 -21.87 -0.32 -3.98
CA ALA A 227 -21.84 -0.99 -2.69
C ALA A 227 -22.99 -0.48 -1.81
N ASN A 228 -23.59 -1.37 -1.03
CA ASN A 228 -24.74 -1.06 -0.17
C ASN A 228 -24.47 -1.37 1.31
N LEU A 229 -23.26 -1.83 1.63
CA LEU A 229 -22.78 -2.13 2.96
C LEU A 229 -21.38 -1.55 3.14
N GLU A 230 -21.05 -1.13 4.36
CA GLU A 230 -19.68 -0.80 4.73
C GLU A 230 -19.28 -1.54 6.02
N THR A 231 -18.11 -2.19 5.99
CA THR A 231 -17.54 -2.92 7.13
C THR A 231 -16.18 -2.35 7.50
N GLY A 232 -15.89 -2.31 8.79
CA GLY A 232 -14.63 -1.81 9.33
C GLY A 232 -14.63 -0.32 9.64
N SER A 233 -15.56 0.48 9.11
CA SER A 233 -15.58 1.97 9.05
C SER A 233 -15.75 2.78 10.34
N LYS A 234 -15.87 2.15 11.51
CA LYS A 234 -16.07 2.90 12.78
C LYS A 234 -14.74 3.48 13.26
N ASP A 235 -14.70 4.81 13.45
CA ASP A 235 -13.63 5.63 14.06
C ASP A 235 -12.22 5.35 13.53
N GLN A 236 -11.80 5.98 12.42
CA GLN A 236 -10.59 5.59 11.68
C GLN A 236 -9.65 6.76 11.38
N LEU A 237 -8.38 6.60 11.75
CA LEU A 237 -7.33 7.61 11.54
C LEU A 237 -6.78 7.65 10.11
N ASP A 238 -6.79 6.53 9.39
CA ASP A 238 -6.33 6.45 7.99
C ASP A 238 -7.10 7.42 7.07
N ARG A 239 -8.40 7.61 7.31
CA ARG A 239 -9.26 8.49 6.54
C ARG A 239 -9.16 9.94 6.98
N THR A 240 -9.45 10.83 6.04
CA THR A 240 -9.76 12.22 6.33
C THR A 240 -11.24 12.36 6.70
N GLN A 241 -11.58 13.36 7.52
CA GLN A 241 -12.97 13.61 7.87
C GLN A 241 -13.73 14.11 6.63
N LYS A 242 -14.66 13.27 6.14
CA LYS A 242 -15.49 13.56 4.96
C LYS A 242 -16.12 14.95 5.06
N GLY A 243 -15.82 15.81 4.09
CA GLY A 243 -16.41 17.15 3.95
C GLY A 243 -15.68 18.28 4.68
N VAL A 244 -14.58 18.01 5.40
CA VAL A 244 -13.69 19.06 5.93
C VAL A 244 -13.06 19.86 4.81
N CYS A 245 -12.67 19.17 3.75
CA CYS A 245 -12.16 19.76 2.53
C CYS A 245 -13.35 20.04 1.61
N LYS A 246 -13.62 21.33 1.35
CA LYS A 246 -14.82 21.77 0.62
C LYS A 246 -14.98 21.02 -0.71
N ALA A 247 -16.24 20.68 -1.00
CA ALA A 247 -16.72 20.16 -2.27
C ALA A 247 -16.15 20.94 -3.49
N PRO A 248 -15.92 20.25 -4.63
CA PRO A 248 -14.93 20.56 -5.67
C PRO A 248 -15.01 21.91 -6.34
N ALA A 249 -13.88 22.27 -6.94
CA ALA A 249 -13.79 23.29 -7.94
C ALA A 249 -14.71 22.96 -9.14
N ALA A 250 -15.25 24.00 -9.80
CA ALA A 250 -16.45 23.93 -10.64
C ALA A 250 -16.45 22.86 -11.75
N VAL A 251 -15.28 22.38 -12.19
CA VAL A 251 -15.13 21.42 -13.30
C VAL A 251 -14.36 20.15 -12.91
N GLY A 252 -14.21 19.85 -11.61
CA GLY A 252 -13.62 18.59 -11.13
C GLY A 252 -14.49 17.37 -11.44
N LEU A 253 -13.88 16.22 -11.77
CA LEU A 253 -14.63 15.01 -12.14
C LEU A 253 -15.39 14.40 -10.96
N TYR A 254 -14.96 14.59 -9.71
CA TYR A 254 -15.57 13.91 -8.57
C TYR A 254 -17.05 14.29 -8.41
N GLN A 255 -17.44 15.53 -8.72
CA GLN A 255 -18.85 15.92 -8.78
C GLN A 255 -19.47 15.76 -10.16
N ASN A 256 -18.72 16.03 -11.22
CA ASN A 256 -19.29 16.22 -12.55
C ASN A 256 -19.28 14.95 -13.42
N PHE A 257 -18.66 13.86 -12.97
CA PHE A 257 -18.54 12.61 -13.72
C PHE A 257 -18.71 11.39 -12.82
N THR A 258 -19.29 10.32 -13.37
CA THR A 258 -19.43 9.01 -12.72
C THR A 258 -18.60 8.02 -13.50
N TRP A 259 -17.70 7.32 -12.81
CA TRP A 259 -16.83 6.30 -13.37
C TRP A 259 -17.00 4.98 -12.59
N PRO A 260 -16.58 3.83 -13.15
CA PRO A 260 -16.97 2.51 -12.64
C PRO A 260 -16.71 2.29 -11.15
N LEU A 261 -15.54 2.70 -10.64
CA LEU A 261 -15.15 2.45 -9.24
C LEU A 261 -15.45 3.60 -8.28
N LYS A 262 -16.12 4.68 -8.73
CA LYS A 262 -16.38 5.87 -7.89
C LYS A 262 -17.07 5.51 -6.57
N ASP A 263 -18.16 4.74 -6.66
CA ASP A 263 -18.98 4.33 -5.52
C ASP A 263 -18.55 2.95 -4.94
N LEU A 264 -17.45 2.40 -5.46
CA LEU A 264 -16.84 1.14 -5.03
C LEU A 264 -15.46 1.35 -4.40
N THR A 265 -15.19 2.58 -3.95
CA THR A 265 -13.96 2.90 -3.23
C THR A 265 -14.29 3.57 -1.90
N THR A 266 -13.50 3.24 -0.87
CA THR A 266 -13.46 4.01 0.38
C THR A 266 -13.05 5.45 0.11
N THR A 267 -13.28 6.38 1.06
CA THR A 267 -12.75 7.74 0.94
C THR A 267 -11.22 7.73 0.79
N VAL A 268 -10.65 8.80 0.23
CA VAL A 268 -9.20 8.92 0.12
C VAL A 268 -8.57 8.96 1.51
N LYS A 269 -7.59 8.10 1.72
CA LYS A 269 -6.84 7.95 2.97
C LYS A 269 -5.57 8.81 2.95
N ASP A 270 -4.91 8.90 4.09
CA ASP A 270 -3.78 9.79 4.34
C ASP A 270 -2.58 9.06 4.96
N GLN A 271 -1.53 8.86 4.17
CA GLN A 271 -0.28 8.23 4.60
C GLN A 271 0.56 9.07 5.58
N GLY A 272 0.29 10.37 5.71
CA GLY A 272 1.10 11.30 6.50
C GLY A 272 2.52 11.49 5.95
N GLN A 273 3.49 11.52 6.84
CA GLN A 273 4.91 11.72 6.53
C GLN A 273 5.68 10.39 6.39
N ARG A 274 4.97 9.30 6.08
CA ARG A 274 5.56 7.96 5.98
C ARG A 274 5.66 7.50 4.54
N GLY A 275 6.69 6.73 4.22
CA GLY A 275 6.97 6.19 2.88
C GLY A 275 6.13 4.96 2.54
N THR A 276 4.82 5.00 2.78
CA THR A 276 3.93 3.82 2.87
C THR A 276 2.87 3.76 1.76
N CYS A 277 2.95 4.61 0.74
CA CYS A 277 1.97 4.67 -0.35
C CYS A 277 1.78 3.34 -1.10
N TRP A 278 2.80 2.48 -1.15
CA TRP A 278 2.69 1.12 -1.68
C TRP A 278 1.64 0.28 -0.95
N ALA A 279 1.55 0.42 0.37
CA ALA A 279 0.57 -0.28 1.19
C ALA A 279 -0.83 0.26 0.92
N PHE A 280 -0.99 1.59 0.92
CA PHE A 280 -2.26 2.25 0.61
C PHE A 280 -2.78 1.91 -0.79
N ALA A 281 -1.91 1.92 -1.81
CA ALA A 281 -2.31 1.61 -3.17
C ALA A 281 -2.75 0.14 -3.32
N THR A 282 -2.03 -0.77 -2.66
CA THR A 282 -2.36 -2.21 -2.65
C THR A 282 -3.68 -2.45 -1.93
N VAL A 283 -3.83 -1.90 -0.73
CA VAL A 283 -5.06 -2.02 0.07
C VAL A 283 -6.24 -1.40 -0.67
N ALA A 284 -6.11 -0.18 -1.21
CA ALA A 284 -7.19 0.47 -1.94
C ALA A 284 -7.62 -0.32 -3.19
N ALA A 285 -6.68 -1.00 -3.88
CA ALA A 285 -7.01 -1.86 -5.00
C ALA A 285 -7.79 -3.11 -4.55
N LEU A 286 -7.35 -3.77 -3.46
CA LEU A 286 -8.05 -4.92 -2.89
C LEU A 286 -9.45 -4.53 -2.37
N GLU A 287 -9.58 -3.42 -1.64
CA GLU A 287 -10.85 -2.87 -1.17
C GLU A 287 -11.83 -2.64 -2.34
N ALA A 288 -11.34 -2.11 -3.47
CA ALA A 288 -12.15 -1.87 -4.66
C ALA A 288 -12.61 -3.18 -5.32
N GLU A 289 -11.75 -4.19 -5.40
CA GLU A 289 -12.13 -5.50 -5.94
C GLU A 289 -13.11 -6.25 -5.03
N ILE A 290 -12.99 -6.09 -3.71
CA ILE A 290 -13.97 -6.61 -2.74
C ILE A 290 -15.32 -5.91 -2.93
N ALA A 291 -15.32 -4.58 -3.03
CA ALA A 291 -16.56 -3.84 -3.27
C ALA A 291 -17.21 -4.25 -4.60
N ARG A 292 -16.41 -4.48 -5.64
CA ARG A 292 -16.89 -4.95 -6.96
C ARG A 292 -17.46 -6.37 -6.91
N ARG A 293 -16.82 -7.30 -6.19
CA ARG A 293 -17.24 -8.71 -6.09
C ARG A 293 -18.41 -8.91 -5.13
N ASP A 294 -18.32 -8.28 -3.95
CA ASP A 294 -19.15 -8.58 -2.78
C ASP A 294 -20.14 -7.46 -2.45
N ARG A 295 -20.12 -6.35 -3.22
CA ARG A 295 -20.96 -5.15 -3.00
C ARG A 295 -20.81 -4.54 -1.61
N THR A 296 -19.66 -4.75 -0.99
CA THR A 296 -19.35 -4.33 0.38
C THR A 296 -18.08 -3.48 0.37
N LEU A 297 -18.19 -2.23 0.83
CA LEU A 297 -17.02 -1.41 1.14
C LEU A 297 -16.37 -1.99 2.41
N VAL A 298 -15.07 -2.20 2.36
CA VAL A 298 -14.30 -2.64 3.53
C VAL A 298 -13.18 -1.66 3.78
N ASN A 299 -12.90 -1.37 5.04
CA ASN A 299 -11.73 -0.59 5.43
C ASN A 299 -10.68 -1.51 6.06
N LEU A 300 -9.68 -1.87 5.27
CA LEU A 300 -8.59 -2.74 5.70
C LEU A 300 -7.47 -1.90 6.32
N SER A 301 -6.69 -2.53 7.19
CA SER A 301 -5.58 -1.89 7.91
C SER A 301 -4.31 -1.88 7.06
N GLU A 302 -3.90 -0.70 6.60
CA GLU A 302 -2.57 -0.52 6.02
C GLU A 302 -1.48 -0.80 7.04
N GLN A 303 -1.70 -0.46 8.30
CA GLN A 303 -0.69 -0.60 9.36
C GLN A 303 -0.37 -2.05 9.68
N ASP A 304 -1.37 -2.93 9.72
CA ASP A 304 -1.17 -4.37 9.90
C ASP A 304 -0.40 -4.96 8.73
N TYR A 305 -0.73 -4.58 7.49
CA TYR A 305 -0.02 -4.99 6.28
C TYR A 305 1.46 -4.52 6.27
N ILE A 306 1.70 -3.27 6.70
CA ILE A 306 3.04 -2.70 6.88
C ILE A 306 3.83 -3.45 7.94
N GLY A 307 3.20 -3.73 9.09
CA GLY A 307 3.81 -4.49 10.17
C GLY A 307 4.29 -5.86 9.70
N HIS A 308 3.43 -6.62 9.02
CA HIS A 308 3.79 -7.94 8.49
C HIS A 308 4.92 -7.88 7.44
N ARG A 309 4.94 -6.86 6.58
CA ARG A 309 6.04 -6.63 5.63
C ARG A 309 7.39 -6.51 6.33
N PHE A 310 7.47 -5.69 7.38
CA PHE A 310 8.73 -5.42 8.10
C PHE A 310 9.08 -6.47 9.15
N THR A 311 8.16 -7.35 9.50
CA THR A 311 8.38 -8.36 10.55
C THR A 311 8.55 -9.77 10.04
N GLN A 312 7.91 -10.12 8.91
CA GLN A 312 7.79 -11.51 8.49
C GLN A 312 8.23 -11.71 7.03
N TRP A 313 7.82 -10.83 6.11
CA TRP A 313 7.97 -11.10 4.68
C TRP A 313 9.28 -10.59 4.08
N ALA A 314 9.70 -9.40 4.50
CA ALA A 314 10.93 -8.78 4.06
C ALA A 314 11.63 -7.98 5.19
N PRO A 315 12.16 -8.67 6.22
CA PRO A 315 13.21 -8.23 7.12
C PRO A 315 13.84 -6.86 6.86
N ARG A 316 13.49 -5.77 7.55
CA ARG A 316 14.23 -4.51 7.39
C ARG A 316 14.13 -3.64 8.64
N ALA A 317 15.27 -3.24 9.20
CA ALA A 317 15.34 -2.43 10.42
C ALA A 317 15.03 -0.94 10.19
N PHE A 318 15.34 -0.44 8.99
CA PHE A 318 15.16 0.97 8.61
C PHE A 318 14.77 1.09 7.14
N GLY A 319 13.91 2.06 6.84
CA GLY A 319 13.32 2.28 5.52
C GLY A 319 11.86 1.82 5.49
N GLU A 320 10.98 2.60 4.85
CA GLU A 320 9.53 2.33 4.82
C GLU A 320 9.00 1.87 3.45
N GLY A 321 9.83 1.94 2.41
CA GLY A 321 9.45 1.55 1.06
C GLY A 321 9.21 0.04 0.91
N GLY A 322 8.32 -0.32 0.00
CA GLY A 322 8.06 -1.70 -0.39
C GLY A 322 7.52 -1.74 -1.81
N ASP A 323 8.16 -2.51 -2.70
CA ASP A 323 7.62 -2.71 -4.04
C ASP A 323 6.22 -3.36 -3.95
N PRO A 324 5.18 -2.78 -4.57
CA PRO A 324 3.81 -3.23 -4.38
C PRO A 324 3.58 -4.67 -4.86
N ILE A 325 4.30 -5.12 -5.90
CA ILE A 325 4.17 -6.47 -6.46
C ILE A 325 4.83 -7.49 -5.54
N PHE A 326 6.09 -7.26 -5.16
CA PHE A 326 6.89 -8.15 -4.34
C PHE A 326 6.23 -8.39 -2.98
N ILE A 327 5.77 -7.31 -2.32
CA ILE A 327 5.15 -7.45 -1.00
C ILE A 327 3.80 -8.16 -1.10
N ALA A 328 2.97 -7.85 -2.10
CA ALA A 328 1.70 -8.52 -2.32
C ALA A 328 1.87 -10.02 -2.66
N GLN A 329 2.90 -10.39 -3.44
CA GLN A 329 3.26 -11.78 -3.70
C GLN A 329 3.64 -12.51 -2.41
N LYS A 330 4.45 -11.90 -1.54
CA LYS A 330 4.82 -12.48 -0.25
C LYS A 330 3.61 -12.64 0.68
N ALA A 331 2.74 -11.64 0.75
CA ALA A 331 1.52 -11.69 1.54
C ALA A 331 0.58 -12.81 1.03
N SER A 332 0.39 -12.90 -0.29
CA SER A 332 -0.41 -13.95 -0.91
C SER A 332 0.16 -15.35 -0.62
N ALA A 333 1.48 -15.52 -0.76
CA ALA A 333 2.16 -16.78 -0.47
C ALA A 333 2.10 -17.17 1.01
N ALA A 334 2.08 -16.19 1.92
CA ALA A 334 1.91 -16.41 3.35
C ALA A 334 0.46 -16.76 3.74
N GLY A 335 -0.50 -16.70 2.80
CA GLY A 335 -1.92 -16.85 3.11
C GLY A 335 -2.44 -15.75 4.03
N TYR A 336 -1.83 -14.57 3.97
CA TYR A 336 -2.14 -13.44 4.83
C TYR A 336 -3.59 -12.97 4.64
N GLU A 337 -4.24 -12.71 5.76
CA GLU A 337 -5.61 -12.22 5.82
C GLU A 337 -5.57 -10.79 6.37
N PHE A 338 -6.01 -9.84 5.54
CA PHE A 338 -5.98 -8.42 5.87
C PHE A 338 -6.93 -8.11 7.02
N ALA A 339 -6.38 -7.60 8.12
CA ALA A 339 -7.18 -7.06 9.21
C ALA A 339 -8.01 -5.85 8.75
N TYR A 340 -9.14 -5.61 9.43
CA TYR A 340 -9.81 -4.31 9.33
C TYR A 340 -9.03 -3.22 10.06
N GLU A 341 -9.18 -1.98 9.60
CA GLU A 341 -8.50 -0.81 10.18
C GLU A 341 -8.73 -0.67 11.69
N ARG A 342 -9.95 -0.97 12.18
CA ARG A 342 -10.26 -0.95 13.63
C ARG A 342 -9.40 -1.91 14.48
N GLY A 343 -8.75 -2.90 13.85
CA GLY A 343 -7.86 -3.85 14.52
C GLY A 343 -6.51 -3.23 14.84
N TRP A 344 -5.95 -2.46 13.90
CA TRP A 344 -4.75 -1.65 14.09
C TRP A 344 -4.83 -0.43 13.18
N GLN A 345 -5.06 0.74 13.77
CA GLN A 345 -5.27 1.94 13.00
C GLN A 345 -3.98 2.49 12.43
N TYR A 346 -4.06 3.13 11.28
CA TYR A 346 -2.92 3.74 10.67
C TYR A 346 -2.39 4.93 11.46
N ASN A 347 -1.11 4.89 11.77
CA ASN A 347 -0.40 6.03 12.35
C ASN A 347 0.29 6.85 11.25
N LYS A 348 -0.22 8.05 11.01
CA LYS A 348 0.35 9.03 10.08
C LYS A 348 1.73 9.53 10.49
N SER A 349 2.05 9.42 11.77
CA SER A 349 3.29 9.85 12.40
C SER A 349 3.73 11.25 11.97
N LEU A 350 2.83 12.24 12.13
CA LEU A 350 3.03 13.62 11.67
C LEU A 350 4.19 14.36 12.34
N SER A 351 4.64 13.87 13.49
CA SER A 351 5.77 14.43 14.26
C SER A 351 7.04 13.59 14.12
N ARG A 352 7.03 12.53 13.29
CA ARG A 352 8.16 11.62 13.16
C ARG A 352 9.39 12.36 12.63
N MET A 353 10.52 12.11 13.28
CA MET A 353 11.81 12.55 12.80
C MET A 353 12.64 11.36 12.34
N VAL A 354 13.42 11.58 11.28
CA VAL A 354 14.32 10.60 10.66
C VAL A 354 15.72 11.22 10.63
N PRO A 355 16.54 11.06 11.67
CA PRO A 355 17.86 11.68 11.70
C PRO A 355 18.78 11.00 10.67
N LYS A 356 19.22 11.77 9.67
CA LYS A 356 19.99 11.32 8.49
C LYS A 356 21.16 10.39 8.80
N ASN A 357 21.84 10.60 9.93
CA ASN A 357 23.08 9.89 10.28
C ASN A 357 22.87 8.64 11.14
N THR A 358 21.67 8.41 11.67
CA THR A 358 21.45 7.35 12.67
C THR A 358 20.60 6.19 12.16
N GLN A 359 19.87 6.37 11.04
CA GLN A 359 18.89 5.39 10.56
C GLN A 359 17.92 4.94 11.68
N THR A 360 17.46 5.90 12.47
CA THR A 360 16.47 5.68 13.53
C THR A 360 15.22 6.50 13.26
N TYR A 361 14.14 6.14 13.93
CA TYR A 361 12.92 6.94 14.00
C TYR A 361 12.78 7.49 15.41
N THR A 362 12.25 8.69 15.54
CA THR A 362 11.80 9.24 16.83
C THR A 362 10.45 9.94 16.65
N ASN A 363 9.73 10.14 17.75
CA ASN A 363 8.44 10.84 17.79
C ASN A 363 7.36 10.25 16.88
N SER A 364 7.46 8.95 16.56
CA SER A 364 6.50 8.28 15.67
C SER A 364 5.11 8.16 16.30
N CYS A 365 5.05 8.10 17.63
CA CYS A 365 3.81 7.90 18.40
C CYS A 365 3.21 9.21 18.93
N ASP A 366 3.88 10.34 18.71
CA ASP A 366 3.43 11.64 19.20
C ASP A 366 2.11 12.01 18.51
N GLY A 367 1.10 12.32 19.31
CA GLY A 367 -0.24 12.68 18.82
C GLY A 367 -1.05 11.51 18.25
N TYR A 368 -0.59 10.27 18.35
CA TYR A 368 -1.29 9.10 17.81
C TYR A 368 -2.45 8.62 18.70
N ARG A 369 -2.40 8.84 20.02
CA ARG A 369 -3.41 8.34 20.98
C ARG A 369 -4.40 9.44 21.41
N ASP A 370 -5.70 9.20 21.22
CA ASP A 370 -6.81 9.81 21.97
C ASP A 370 -7.61 8.71 22.73
N SER A 371 -7.88 8.95 24.01
CA SER A 371 -8.62 8.06 24.92
C SER A 371 -9.92 7.40 24.41
N SER A 372 -10.48 7.85 23.30
CA SER A 372 -11.75 7.37 22.73
C SER A 372 -11.66 6.21 21.72
N VAL A 373 -10.46 5.85 21.22
CA VAL A 373 -10.30 4.87 20.11
C VAL A 373 -9.19 3.84 20.39
N ASN A 374 -9.36 2.58 19.93
CA ASN A 374 -8.31 1.57 19.96
C ASN A 374 -7.36 1.75 18.75
N TYR A 375 -6.20 2.36 18.96
CA TYR A 375 -5.23 2.62 17.90
C TYR A 375 -4.42 1.39 17.51
N GLY A 376 -4.16 0.48 18.44
CA GLY A 376 -3.15 -0.57 18.27
C GLY A 376 -1.75 -0.13 18.73
N ALA A 377 -0.74 -0.93 18.37
CA ALA A 377 0.64 -0.70 18.77
C ALA A 377 1.23 0.55 18.11
N CYS A 378 2.20 1.16 18.78
CA CYS A 378 3.07 2.13 18.17
C CYS A 378 4.46 2.07 18.80
N SER A 379 5.48 2.13 17.97
CA SER A 379 6.87 2.30 18.38
C SER A 379 7.63 3.18 17.39
N ASN A 380 8.86 3.53 17.76
CA ASN A 380 9.81 4.27 16.94
C ASN A 380 10.55 3.34 15.96
N THR A 381 9.79 2.49 15.26
CA THR A 381 10.28 1.60 14.20
C THR A 381 9.46 1.80 12.92
N ASN A 382 9.90 1.18 11.82
CA ASN A 382 9.14 1.16 10.57
C ASN A 382 7.88 0.27 10.66
N ASP A 383 7.95 -0.85 11.40
CA ASP A 383 6.81 -1.74 11.62
C ASP A 383 5.79 -1.17 12.63
N GLN A 384 6.25 -0.31 13.56
CA GLN A 384 5.50 0.23 14.68
C GLN A 384 4.89 -0.81 15.63
N GLY A 385 5.29 -2.08 15.53
CA GLY A 385 4.92 -3.12 16.46
C GLY A 385 5.55 -2.91 17.83
N GLU A 386 5.19 -3.77 18.77
CA GLU A 386 5.68 -3.71 20.14
C GLU A 386 7.00 -4.45 20.28
N TRP A 387 7.92 -3.83 21.01
CA TRP A 387 9.21 -4.39 21.36
C TRP A 387 9.30 -4.39 22.89
N PHE A 388 9.44 -5.56 23.49
CA PHE A 388 9.44 -5.73 24.94
C PHE A 388 10.75 -6.35 25.40
N VAL A 389 11.33 -5.79 26.46
CA VAL A 389 12.51 -6.35 27.14
C VAL A 389 12.20 -6.70 28.58
N VAL A 390 12.76 -7.81 29.05
CA VAL A 390 12.68 -8.24 30.45
C VAL A 390 14.00 -8.85 30.89
N THR A 391 14.38 -8.60 32.15
CA THR A 391 15.56 -9.22 32.76
C THR A 391 15.11 -10.26 33.80
N VAL A 392 15.48 -11.53 33.58
CA VAL A 392 15.17 -12.64 34.50
C VAL A 392 16.45 -13.40 34.81
N GLY A 393 16.79 -13.53 36.09
CA GLY A 393 18.01 -14.24 36.51
C GLY A 393 19.30 -13.63 35.98
N GLY A 394 19.34 -12.30 35.76
CA GLY A 394 20.48 -11.59 35.17
C GLY A 394 20.61 -11.69 33.65
N LYS A 395 19.69 -12.41 32.98
CA LYS A 395 19.65 -12.54 31.52
C LYS A 395 18.59 -11.61 30.93
N LEU A 396 18.94 -10.95 29.83
CA LEU A 396 18.03 -10.09 29.09
C LEU A 396 17.30 -10.91 28.01
N TYR A 397 15.99 -10.74 27.91
CA TYR A 397 15.16 -11.34 26.87
C TYR A 397 14.46 -10.23 26.07
N LEU A 398 14.37 -10.41 24.76
CA LEU A 398 13.70 -9.49 23.85
C LEU A 398 12.56 -10.21 23.14
N MET A 399 11.45 -9.50 22.94
CA MET A 399 10.32 -9.97 22.17
C MET A 399 9.83 -8.89 21.22
N ARG A 400 9.44 -9.30 20.02
CA ARG A 400 8.66 -8.47 19.09
C ARG A 400 7.24 -9.03 18.98
N ARG A 401 6.25 -8.14 18.86
CA ARG A 401 4.84 -8.50 18.67
C ARG A 401 4.15 -7.51 17.74
N LEU A 402 3.29 -8.02 16.86
CA LEU A 402 2.26 -7.22 16.21
C LEU A 402 0.94 -7.34 16.99
N PRO A 403 0.12 -6.28 17.08
CA PRO A 403 -1.20 -6.35 17.70
C PRO A 403 -2.00 -7.55 17.19
N ASN A 404 -2.74 -8.20 18.09
CA ASN A 404 -3.72 -9.18 17.66
C ASN A 404 -4.91 -8.44 17.04
N THR A 405 -4.94 -8.40 15.72
CA THR A 405 -5.96 -7.69 14.94
C THR A 405 -7.21 -8.55 14.64
N GLY A 406 -7.27 -9.78 15.18
CA GLY A 406 -8.39 -10.70 15.06
C GLY A 406 -8.34 -11.58 13.80
N VAL A 407 -7.74 -12.76 13.94
CA VAL A 407 -7.67 -13.79 12.89
C VAL A 407 -9.07 -14.26 12.49
N GLY A 408 -9.36 -14.35 11.18
CA GLY A 408 -10.62 -14.88 10.64
C GLY A 408 -11.72 -13.85 10.38
N SER A 409 -11.38 -12.56 10.32
CA SER A 409 -12.33 -11.47 10.07
C SER A 409 -12.08 -10.71 8.77
N GLY A 410 -11.04 -11.03 8.00
CA GLY A 410 -10.54 -10.24 6.89
C GLY A 410 -10.68 -10.88 5.50
N TYR A 411 -9.87 -10.38 4.57
CA TYR A 411 -9.81 -10.88 3.20
C TYR A 411 -8.41 -11.36 2.88
N ARG A 412 -8.30 -12.45 2.12
CA ARG A 412 -7.04 -12.87 1.51
C ARG A 412 -6.95 -12.33 0.09
N MET A 413 -5.72 -12.18 -0.39
CA MET A 413 -5.45 -11.61 -1.71
C MET A 413 -4.77 -12.62 -2.64
N GLN A 414 -5.21 -12.66 -3.89
CA GLN A 414 -4.49 -13.37 -4.95
C GLN A 414 -3.18 -12.66 -5.29
N SER A 415 -2.23 -13.37 -5.88
CA SER A 415 -0.97 -12.76 -6.32
C SER A 415 -1.27 -11.73 -7.42
N PRO A 416 -0.68 -10.51 -7.37
CA PRO A 416 -0.82 -9.54 -8.44
C PRO A 416 -0.12 -10.03 -9.71
N THR A 417 -0.49 -9.40 -10.81
CA THR A 417 0.06 -9.56 -12.15
C THR A 417 0.69 -8.25 -12.61
N ASP A 418 1.97 -8.29 -12.97
CA ASP A 418 2.70 -7.20 -13.62
C ASP A 418 2.34 -7.17 -15.11
N PHE A 419 2.03 -5.99 -15.65
CA PHE A 419 1.72 -5.84 -17.07
C PHE A 419 2.46 -4.70 -17.77
N TRP A 420 3.34 -3.98 -17.08
CA TRP A 420 4.00 -2.81 -17.66
C TRP A 420 5.20 -3.22 -18.51
N ASP A 421 5.13 -3.00 -19.81
CA ASP A 421 6.16 -3.33 -20.78
C ASP A 421 6.88 -2.06 -21.26
N GLN A 422 8.10 -1.85 -20.76
CA GLN A 422 8.90 -0.69 -21.15
C GLN A 422 9.33 -0.71 -22.63
N SER A 423 9.33 -1.88 -23.27
CA SER A 423 9.62 -2.00 -24.71
C SER A 423 8.41 -1.70 -25.60
N ASP A 424 7.20 -1.78 -25.06
CA ASP A 424 5.94 -1.48 -25.75
C ASP A 424 4.97 -0.76 -24.80
N LEU A 425 5.23 0.52 -24.59
CA LEU A 425 4.39 1.35 -23.71
C LEU A 425 2.94 1.44 -24.22
N ASP A 426 2.71 1.39 -25.54
CA ASP A 426 1.34 1.41 -26.08
C ASP A 426 0.55 0.17 -25.67
N ARG A 427 1.18 -1.00 -25.62
CA ARG A 427 0.58 -2.22 -25.07
C ARG A 427 0.15 -2.04 -23.62
N SER A 428 1.04 -1.50 -22.80
CA SER A 428 0.80 -1.24 -21.38
C SER A 428 -0.37 -0.29 -21.17
N MET A 429 -0.43 0.77 -21.97
CA MET A 429 -1.47 1.79 -21.88
C MET A 429 -2.85 1.27 -22.31
N VAL A 430 -2.95 0.43 -23.35
CA VAL A 430 -4.24 -0.16 -23.74
C VAL A 430 -4.73 -1.20 -22.74
N ILE A 431 -3.83 -1.94 -22.07
CA ILE A 431 -4.20 -2.80 -20.94
C ILE A 431 -4.77 -1.95 -19.81
N LEU A 432 -4.07 -0.87 -19.43
CA LEU A 432 -4.53 0.04 -18.39
C LEU A 432 -5.89 0.66 -18.72
N LEU A 433 -6.11 1.05 -19.99
CA LEU A 433 -7.39 1.55 -20.48
C LEU A 433 -8.50 0.51 -20.30
N LEU A 434 -8.33 -0.69 -20.86
CA LEU A 434 -9.31 -1.77 -20.74
C LEU A 434 -9.66 -2.01 -19.27
N ARG A 435 -8.64 -2.07 -18.43
CA ARG A 435 -8.81 -2.28 -17.00
C ARG A 435 -9.59 -1.15 -16.31
N SER A 436 -9.29 0.10 -16.66
CA SER A 436 -9.93 1.28 -16.10
C SER A 436 -11.40 1.39 -16.50
N VAL A 437 -11.71 1.06 -17.76
CA VAL A 437 -13.08 1.18 -18.31
C VAL A 437 -13.99 0.08 -17.78
N LEU A 438 -13.46 -1.14 -17.58
CA LEU A 438 -14.17 -2.25 -16.94
C LEU A 438 -14.32 -2.09 -15.42
N GLY A 439 -13.64 -1.11 -14.82
CA GLY A 439 -13.71 -0.87 -13.39
C GLY A 439 -13.04 -1.96 -12.56
N HIS A 440 -11.81 -2.36 -12.89
CA HIS A 440 -10.97 -3.04 -11.91
C HIS A 440 -9.78 -2.17 -11.58
N ALA A 441 -9.39 -2.21 -10.33
CA ALA A 441 -8.30 -1.39 -9.83
C ALA A 441 -6.95 -1.87 -10.36
N THR A 442 -6.07 -0.92 -10.65
CA THR A 442 -4.67 -1.19 -11.01
C THR A 442 -3.76 -0.28 -10.22
N THR A 443 -2.65 -0.80 -9.72
CA THR A 443 -1.62 0.05 -9.10
C THR A 443 -0.64 0.55 -10.15
N LEU A 444 -0.19 1.80 -10.01
CA LEU A 444 0.90 2.36 -10.81
C LEU A 444 2.03 2.79 -9.89
N THR A 445 3.26 2.37 -10.21
CA THR A 445 4.48 2.90 -9.60
C THR A 445 5.07 3.94 -10.54
N ILE A 446 5.11 5.19 -10.07
CA ILE A 446 5.35 6.35 -10.91
C ILE A 446 6.26 7.38 -10.25
N ASP A 447 6.76 8.33 -11.04
CA ASP A 447 7.52 9.47 -10.53
C ASP A 447 6.62 10.68 -10.24
N MET A 448 6.24 10.83 -8.98
CA MET A 448 5.37 11.93 -8.53
C MET A 448 6.10 13.26 -8.33
N ARG A 449 7.41 13.35 -8.57
CA ARG A 449 8.12 14.65 -8.45
C ARG A 449 7.64 15.68 -9.48
N TYR A 450 7.03 15.21 -10.57
CA TYR A 450 6.54 16.04 -11.67
C TYR A 450 5.02 16.24 -11.68
N VAL A 451 4.31 15.79 -10.65
CA VAL A 451 2.86 15.98 -10.56
C VAL A 451 2.53 17.32 -9.91
N ALA A 452 1.57 18.05 -10.47
CA ALA A 452 1.12 19.33 -9.91
C ALA A 452 -0.29 19.64 -10.41
N PRO A 453 -1.32 18.98 -9.86
CA PRO A 453 -2.68 19.19 -10.32
C PRO A 453 -3.17 20.61 -9.99
N ASP A 454 -4.12 21.09 -10.79
CA ASP A 454 -4.90 22.27 -10.45
C ASP A 454 -5.90 22.00 -9.31
N ALA A 455 -6.65 23.02 -8.90
CA ALA A 455 -7.67 22.88 -7.85
C ALA A 455 -8.86 21.98 -8.24
N ASN A 456 -8.99 21.63 -9.53
CA ASN A 456 -9.98 20.68 -10.02
C ASN A 456 -9.39 19.28 -10.18
N GLY A 457 -8.14 19.03 -9.76
CA GLY A 457 -7.49 17.73 -9.85
C GLY A 457 -6.79 17.41 -11.17
N TYR A 458 -6.82 18.27 -12.19
CA TYR A 458 -6.19 17.98 -13.48
C TYR A 458 -4.69 18.25 -13.45
N ALA A 459 -3.89 17.21 -13.70
CA ALA A 459 -2.45 17.36 -13.86
C ALA A 459 -2.13 17.93 -15.26
N PRO A 460 -1.30 18.98 -15.36
CA PRO A 460 -0.82 19.47 -16.64
C PRO A 460 0.22 18.50 -17.22
N ILE A 461 0.33 18.46 -18.54
CA ILE A 461 1.45 17.77 -19.20
C ILE A 461 2.75 18.46 -18.78
N ARG A 462 3.71 17.68 -18.31
CA ARG A 462 5.06 18.14 -17.96
C ARG A 462 6.09 17.25 -18.62
N SER A 463 7.22 17.85 -18.96
CA SER A 463 8.41 17.11 -19.36
C SER A 463 9.20 16.69 -18.12
N MET A 464 9.74 15.49 -18.15
CA MET A 464 10.69 15.02 -17.15
C MET A 464 11.95 15.88 -17.19
N GLY A 465 12.56 16.09 -16.03
CA GLY A 465 13.88 16.72 -15.94
C GLY A 465 14.95 15.89 -16.64
N LYS A 466 16.14 16.48 -16.79
CA LYS A 466 17.31 15.78 -17.33
C LYS A 466 18.48 15.86 -16.37
N LEU A 467 19.22 14.77 -16.29
CA LEU A 467 20.51 14.68 -15.63
C LEU A 467 21.59 15.50 -16.39
N PRO A 468 22.75 15.80 -15.79
CA PRO A 468 23.83 16.53 -16.46
C PRO A 468 24.33 15.88 -17.76
N ASN A 469 24.18 14.56 -17.88
CA ASN A 469 24.54 13.80 -19.09
C ASN A 469 23.42 13.78 -20.16
N GLY A 470 22.31 14.50 -19.95
CA GLY A 470 21.19 14.62 -20.87
C GLY A 470 20.15 13.50 -20.80
N LEU A 471 20.38 12.44 -20.00
CA LEU A 471 19.40 11.38 -19.78
C LEU A 471 18.22 11.88 -18.92
N PRO A 472 17.03 11.25 -19.01
CA PRO A 472 15.90 11.57 -18.15
C PRO A 472 16.23 11.40 -16.66
N ASP A 473 15.74 12.34 -15.85
CA ASP A 473 15.75 12.23 -14.40
C ASP A 473 14.49 11.46 -13.94
N PHE A 474 14.47 10.14 -14.11
CA PHE A 474 13.34 9.28 -13.74
C PHE A 474 13.66 8.50 -12.45
N GLN A 475 12.94 8.73 -11.33
CA GLN A 475 13.28 8.16 -10.01
C GLN A 475 12.18 7.34 -9.30
N LEU A 476 11.12 6.89 -9.98
CA LEU A 476 10.04 6.02 -9.44
C LEU A 476 9.80 6.17 -7.93
N THR A 477 8.94 7.11 -7.55
CA THR A 477 8.95 7.66 -6.18
C THR A 477 7.67 7.38 -5.39
N HIS A 478 6.63 6.86 -6.03
CA HIS A 478 5.30 6.76 -5.42
C HIS A 478 4.43 5.68 -6.06
N VAL A 479 3.45 5.16 -5.33
CA VAL A 479 2.46 4.20 -5.83
C VAL A 479 1.04 4.76 -5.63
N MET A 480 0.18 4.61 -6.64
CA MET A 480 -1.23 5.00 -6.57
C MET A 480 -2.14 3.99 -7.24
N THR A 481 -3.46 4.16 -7.07
CA THR A 481 -4.48 3.25 -7.62
C THR A 481 -5.30 3.95 -8.69
N VAL A 482 -5.31 3.42 -9.91
CA VAL A 482 -6.21 3.88 -10.98
C VAL A 482 -7.59 3.27 -10.73
N THR A 483 -8.62 4.12 -10.82
CA THR A 483 -10.00 3.77 -10.52
C THR A 483 -10.94 3.96 -11.71
N GLY A 484 -10.49 4.63 -12.76
CA GLY A 484 -11.30 4.87 -13.94
C GLY A 484 -10.55 5.66 -15.00
N PHE A 485 -11.26 5.95 -16.08
CA PHE A 485 -10.77 6.71 -17.21
C PHE A 485 -11.90 7.55 -17.80
N ILE A 486 -11.58 8.74 -18.31
CA ILE A 486 -12.48 9.54 -19.13
C ILE A 486 -11.76 10.00 -20.39
N SER A 487 -12.35 9.75 -21.56
CA SER A 487 -11.78 10.21 -22.83
C SER A 487 -11.90 11.72 -23.00
N SER A 488 -11.00 12.35 -23.76
CA SER A 488 -11.08 13.79 -24.06
C SER A 488 -12.38 14.16 -24.78
N GLN A 489 -12.94 13.27 -25.59
CA GLN A 489 -14.26 13.43 -26.19
C GLN A 489 -15.37 13.47 -25.12
N ASN A 490 -15.39 12.49 -24.22
CA ASN A 490 -16.38 12.44 -23.14
C ASN A 490 -16.22 13.58 -22.15
N LEU A 491 -14.99 14.03 -21.89
CA LEU A 491 -14.71 15.18 -21.04
C LEU A 491 -15.33 16.46 -21.61
N ARG A 492 -15.11 16.75 -22.89
CA ARG A 492 -15.73 17.91 -23.58
C ARG A 492 -17.26 17.86 -23.52
N ALA A 493 -17.84 16.68 -23.67
CA ALA A 493 -19.30 16.50 -23.71
C ALA A 493 -19.95 16.59 -22.32
N ARG A 494 -19.31 16.01 -21.28
CA ARG A 494 -19.93 15.83 -19.95
C ARG A 494 -19.49 16.87 -18.92
N VAL A 495 -18.30 17.46 -19.07
CA VAL A 495 -17.77 18.47 -18.16
C VAL A 495 -17.24 19.67 -18.95
N PRO A 496 -18.14 20.49 -19.54
CA PRO A 496 -17.72 21.65 -20.33
C PRO A 496 -16.83 22.60 -19.52
N GLY A 497 -15.72 23.02 -20.10
CA GLY A 497 -14.74 23.91 -19.45
C GLY A 497 -13.64 23.19 -18.68
N ALA A 498 -13.70 21.85 -18.54
CA ALA A 498 -12.55 21.08 -18.05
C ALA A 498 -11.36 21.18 -19.04
N PRO A 499 -10.12 21.27 -18.53
CA PRO A 499 -8.94 21.32 -19.38
C PRO A 499 -8.77 20.00 -20.16
N ILE A 500 -8.35 20.12 -21.42
CA ILE A 500 -7.99 18.97 -22.26
C ILE A 500 -6.48 18.98 -22.41
N ALA A 501 -5.81 17.98 -21.83
CA ALA A 501 -4.36 17.85 -21.90
C ALA A 501 -3.87 17.20 -23.20
N ASP A 502 -4.51 16.11 -23.63
CA ASP A 502 -4.16 15.37 -24.85
C ASP A 502 -5.41 14.83 -25.56
N ASP A 503 -5.22 14.17 -26.71
CA ASP A 503 -6.32 13.65 -27.53
C ASP A 503 -6.99 12.40 -26.94
N PHE A 504 -6.38 11.76 -25.95
CA PHE A 504 -6.87 10.51 -25.38
C PHE A 504 -7.80 10.75 -24.19
N GLY A 505 -7.31 11.45 -23.16
CA GLY A 505 -8.08 11.72 -21.95
C GLY A 505 -7.27 11.56 -20.66
N TYR A 506 -8.00 11.32 -19.57
CA TYR A 506 -7.44 11.27 -18.23
C TYR A 506 -7.72 9.93 -17.54
N PHE A 507 -6.69 9.37 -16.93
CA PHE A 507 -6.84 8.34 -15.91
C PHE A 507 -7.23 9.00 -14.59
N ILE A 508 -8.22 8.41 -13.92
CA ILE A 508 -8.75 8.87 -12.63
C ILE A 508 -8.06 8.09 -11.53
N VAL A 509 -7.20 8.76 -10.78
CA VAL A 509 -6.27 8.11 -9.87
C VAL A 509 -6.56 8.50 -8.42
N LYS A 510 -6.78 7.49 -7.59
CA LYS A 510 -6.91 7.60 -6.14
C LYS A 510 -5.52 7.60 -5.51
N ASN A 511 -5.19 8.66 -4.77
CA ASN A 511 -3.91 8.80 -4.07
C ASN A 511 -4.06 8.48 -2.56
N SER A 512 -2.98 8.63 -1.79
CA SER A 512 -2.90 8.43 -0.33
C SER A 512 -2.49 9.71 0.41
N TRP A 513 -2.81 10.88 -0.15
CA TRP A 513 -2.45 12.19 0.44
C TRP A 513 -3.63 12.91 1.10
N GLY A 514 -4.74 12.22 1.36
CA GLY A 514 -5.96 12.76 1.96
C GLY A 514 -6.87 13.47 0.96
N ASP A 515 -8.15 13.66 1.33
CA ASP A 515 -9.18 14.27 0.49
C ASP A 515 -8.98 15.76 0.17
N CYS A 516 -8.14 16.46 0.92
CA CYS A 516 -7.82 17.86 0.71
C CYS A 516 -6.87 18.12 -0.49
N TRP A 517 -6.25 17.08 -1.04
CA TRP A 517 -5.33 17.18 -2.17
C TRP A 517 -6.03 16.86 -3.50
N GLY A 518 -5.77 17.62 -4.56
CA GLY A 518 -6.45 17.43 -5.85
C GLY A 518 -7.97 17.65 -5.75
N ASP A 519 -8.75 16.78 -6.39
CA ASP A 519 -10.21 16.79 -6.34
C ASP A 519 -10.71 15.65 -5.42
N GLN A 520 -11.00 15.97 -4.16
CA GLN A 520 -11.40 15.00 -3.13
C GLN A 520 -10.36 13.87 -2.93
N GLY A 521 -9.07 14.19 -3.08
CA GLY A 521 -7.97 13.23 -2.99
C GLY A 521 -7.64 12.52 -4.31
N TYR A 522 -8.42 12.75 -5.36
CA TYR A 522 -8.17 12.23 -6.70
C TYR A 522 -7.32 13.19 -7.53
N VAL A 523 -6.53 12.61 -8.42
CA VAL A 523 -5.81 13.32 -9.47
C VAL A 523 -6.15 12.74 -10.82
N TYR A 524 -6.28 13.61 -11.82
CA TYR A 524 -6.58 13.25 -13.20
C TYR A 524 -5.29 13.39 -14.00
N LEU A 525 -4.72 12.24 -14.38
CA LEU A 525 -3.45 12.17 -15.08
C LEU A 525 -3.70 12.00 -16.59
N PRO A 526 -3.18 12.89 -17.45
CA PRO A 526 -3.27 12.73 -18.90
C PRO A 526 -2.69 11.38 -19.34
N TRP A 527 -3.21 10.80 -20.41
CA TRP A 527 -2.66 9.57 -21.01
C TRP A 527 -1.16 9.69 -21.28
N THR A 528 -0.75 10.79 -21.91
CA THR A 528 0.65 11.09 -22.24
C THR A 528 1.52 11.22 -20.98
N TRP A 529 0.96 11.77 -19.91
CA TRP A 529 1.64 11.87 -18.62
C TRP A 529 1.85 10.48 -18.02
N VAL A 530 0.81 9.64 -17.94
CA VAL A 530 0.90 8.27 -17.38
C VAL A 530 1.92 7.44 -18.16
N LYS A 531 1.91 7.54 -19.50
CA LYS A 531 2.88 6.85 -20.38
C LYS A 531 4.33 7.28 -20.12
N THR A 532 4.55 8.53 -19.71
CA THR A 532 5.90 9.11 -19.51
C THR A 532 6.48 8.81 -18.13
N PHE A 533 5.64 8.81 -17.08
CA PHE A 533 6.11 8.81 -15.68
C PHE A 533 5.89 7.48 -14.95
N THR A 534 5.40 6.43 -15.62
CA THR A 534 5.18 5.11 -15.04
C THR A 534 6.31 4.14 -15.40
N GLY A 535 6.78 3.36 -14.43
CA GLY A 535 7.78 2.32 -14.66
C GLY A 535 7.35 0.91 -14.23
N GLN A 536 6.21 0.78 -13.56
CA GLN A 536 5.61 -0.51 -13.22
C GLN A 536 4.11 -0.33 -13.01
N ALA A 537 3.31 -1.32 -13.40
CA ALA A 537 1.88 -1.33 -13.19
C ALA A 537 1.41 -2.75 -12.89
N SER A 538 0.47 -2.89 -11.95
CA SER A 538 -0.05 -4.20 -11.56
C SER A 538 -1.57 -4.26 -11.50
N THR A 539 -2.11 -5.44 -11.74
CA THR A 539 -3.53 -5.77 -11.61
C THR A 539 -3.69 -7.13 -10.92
N GLY A 540 -4.91 -7.66 -10.82
CA GLY A 540 -5.13 -9.01 -10.28
C GLY A 540 -5.04 -9.10 -8.76
N LEU A 541 -5.06 -7.97 -8.04
CA LEU A 541 -5.20 -7.89 -6.57
C LEU A 541 -6.64 -8.26 -6.13
N LEU A 542 -7.07 -9.45 -6.54
CA LEU A 542 -8.44 -9.94 -6.33
C LEU A 542 -8.55 -10.59 -4.94
N PRO A 543 -9.72 -10.45 -4.27
CA PRO A 543 -9.98 -11.23 -3.06
C PRO A 543 -10.09 -12.73 -3.41
N GLN A 544 -9.56 -13.58 -2.53
CA GLN A 544 -9.70 -15.05 -2.62
C GLN A 544 -11.10 -15.51 -2.22
#